data_AF-A0A967CHE6-F1
#
_entry.id   AF-A0A967CHE6-F1
#
_cell.length_a   1.000
_cell.length_b   1.000
_cell.length_c   1.000
_cell.angle_alpha   90.00
_cell.angle_beta   90.00
_cell.angle_gamma   90.00
#
_symmetry.space_group_name_H-M   'P 1'
#
loop_
_entity.id
_entity.type
_entity.pdbx_description
1 polymer ?
#
loop_
_entity_poly.entity_id
_entity_poly.type
_entity_poly.pdbx_seq_one_letter_code
_entity_poly.pdbx_strand_id
1 'polypeptide(L)' 'FVQFPRKYHQRAIDAGATYHFYGKSLHESGPEEEILCSRLVCDWSLAKEDIDRFVSLIA' A
#
# COMPACT_ATOMS: atom_id res chain seq x y z
N PHE A 1 7.10 8.56 -0.45
CA PHE A 1 5.76 8.64 0.17
C PHE A 1 4.74 8.54 -0.94
N VAL A 2 3.61 7.89 -0.69
CA VAL A 2 2.52 7.70 -1.64
C VAL A 2 1.18 8.04 -0.99
N GLN A 3 0.22 8.43 -1.81
CA GLN A 3 -1.14 8.75 -1.40
C GLN A 3 -2.09 7.94 -2.27
N PHE A 4 -2.69 6.90 -1.70
CA PHE A 4 -3.63 6.03 -2.41
C PHE A 4 -4.93 5.88 -1.63
N PRO A 5 -6.05 5.59 -2.32
CA PRO A 5 -7.27 5.13 -1.69
C PRO A 5 -7.03 3.94 -0.74
N ARG A 6 -7.75 3.92 0.38
CA ARG A 6 -7.75 2.84 1.38
C ARG A 6 -7.91 1.46 0.72
N LYS A 7 -8.80 1.32 -0.27
CA LYS A 7 -9.01 0.06 -1.01
C LYS A 7 -7.72 -0.50 -1.66
N TYR A 8 -6.84 0.34 -2.18
CA TYR A 8 -5.59 -0.11 -2.81
C TYR A 8 -4.58 -0.54 -1.77
N HIS A 9 -4.53 0.18 -0.65
CA HIS A 9 -3.73 -0.23 0.48
C HIS A 9 -4.18 -1.57 1.07
N GLN A 10 -5.49 -1.79 1.16
CA GLN A 10 -6.07 -3.05 1.62
C GLN A 10 -5.63 -4.21 0.72
N ARG A 11 -5.81 -4.08 -0.60
CA ARG A 11 -5.38 -5.08 -1.59
C ARG A 11 -3.89 -5.40 -1.51
N ALA A 12 -3.04 -4.39 -1.34
CA ALA A 12 -1.60 -4.59 -1.26
C ALA A 12 -1.20 -5.34 0.03
N ILE A 13 -1.75 -4.94 1.19
CA ILE A 13 -1.48 -5.62 2.48
C ILE A 13 -2.03 -7.06 2.46
N ASP A 14 -3.24 -7.29 1.94
CA ASP A 14 -3.82 -8.63 1.80
C ASP A 14 -3.00 -9.54 0.86
N ALA A 15 -2.31 -8.95 -0.13
CA ALA A 15 -1.37 -9.67 -0.99
C ALA A 15 0.01 -9.92 -0.35
N GLY A 16 0.24 -9.44 0.88
CA GLY A 16 1.47 -9.64 1.65
C GLY A 16 2.43 -8.45 1.66
N ALA A 17 2.06 -7.30 1.07
CA ALA A 17 2.88 -6.10 1.16
C ALA A 17 2.97 -5.62 2.63
N THR A 18 4.11 -5.05 3.01
CA THR A 18 4.29 -4.48 4.35
C THR A 18 4.92 -3.11 4.22
N TYR A 19 4.27 -2.10 4.78
CA TYR A 19 4.76 -0.72 4.81
C TYR A 19 4.05 0.09 5.89
N HIS A 20 4.59 1.26 6.19
CA HIS A 20 4.09 2.12 7.26
C HIS A 20 3.16 3.21 6.75
N PHE A 21 2.09 3.47 7.52
CA PHE A 21 1.19 4.59 7.31
C PHE A 21 1.63 5.80 8.12
N TYR A 22 1.34 7.00 7.60
CA TYR A 22 1.62 8.25 8.29
C TYR A 22 0.30 8.99 8.56
N GLY A 23 0.03 9.30 9.82
CA GLY A 23 -1.25 9.85 10.25
C GLY A 23 -2.26 8.76 10.53
N LYS A 24 -3.17 8.49 9.57
CA LYS A 24 -4.23 7.48 9.72
C LYS A 24 -3.78 6.09 9.29
N SER A 25 -4.17 5.09 10.05
CA SER A 25 -3.91 3.68 9.82
C SER A 25 -4.97 3.01 8.95
N LEU A 26 -4.60 1.89 8.32
CA LEU A 26 -5.51 1.07 7.53
C LEU A 26 -6.67 0.49 8.35
N HIS A 27 -6.46 0.25 9.65
CA HIS A 27 -7.44 -0.38 10.54
C HIS A 27 -8.46 0.60 11.13
N GLU A 28 -8.27 1.90 10.99
CA GLU A 28 -9.28 2.88 11.37
C GLU A 28 -10.49 2.79 10.44
N SER A 29 -11.69 2.79 11.01
CA SER A 29 -12.94 2.82 10.25
C SER A 29 -13.00 4.07 9.36
N GLY A 30 -13.28 3.88 8.06
CA GLY A 30 -13.37 4.97 7.09
C GLY A 30 -13.80 4.48 5.71
N PRO A 31 -14.16 5.39 4.79
CA PRO A 31 -14.56 5.02 3.44
C PRO A 31 -13.39 4.43 2.66
N GLU A 32 -13.68 3.49 1.76
CA GLU A 32 -12.70 2.83 0.91
C GLU A 32 -11.94 3.78 -0.02
N GLU A 33 -12.55 4.92 -0.33
CA GLU A 33 -11.99 5.96 -1.20
C GLU A 33 -11.18 7.00 -0.42
N GLU A 34 -11.10 6.89 0.91
CA GLU A 34 -10.27 7.78 1.72
C GLU A 34 -8.80 7.64 1.32
N ILE A 35 -8.15 8.77 1.03
CA ILE A 35 -6.74 8.79 0.66
C ILE A 35 -5.90 8.66 1.93
N LEU A 36 -5.07 7.62 1.98
CA LEU A 36 -4.12 7.40 3.07
C LEU A 36 -2.70 7.70 2.60
N CYS A 37 -1.92 8.34 3.48
CA CYS A 37 -0.51 8.57 3.24
C CYS A 37 0.31 7.41 3.80
N SER A 38 1.19 6.86 2.97
CA SER A 38 2.10 5.80 3.40
C SER A 38 3.51 5.99 2.84
N ARG A 39 4.46 5.31 3.48
CA ARG A 39 5.86 5.28 3.07
C ARG A 39 6.21 3.88 2.59
N LEU A 40 6.29 3.75 1.27
CA LEU A 40 6.91 2.59 0.64
C LEU A 40 8.43 2.71 0.77
N VAL A 41 9.08 1.64 1.21
CA VAL A 41 10.53 1.49 1.21
C VAL A 41 10.84 0.39 0.21
N CYS A 42 11.44 0.77 -0.92
CA CYS A 42 11.94 -0.22 -1.87
C CYS A 42 13.28 -0.72 -1.36
N ASP A 43 13.36 -2.02 -1.10
CA ASP A 43 14.61 -2.68 -0.73
C ASP A 43 15.37 -3.18 -1.97
N TRP A 44 16.68 -3.30 -1.85
CA TRP A 44 17.58 -3.74 -2.93
C TRP A 44 17.47 -5.24 -3.22
N SER A 45 16.87 -6.01 -2.29
CA SER A 45 16.66 -7.45 -2.41
C SER A 45 15.31 -7.84 -3.02
N LEU A 46 14.44 -6.87 -3.35
CA LEU A 46 13.15 -7.17 -3.96
C LEU A 46 13.31 -7.69 -5.39
N ALA A 47 12.65 -8.80 -5.70
CA ALA A 47 12.54 -9.28 -7.07
C ALA A 47 11.68 -8.30 -7.89
N LYS A 48 11.98 -8.19 -9.18
CA LYS A 48 11.24 -7.28 -10.07
C LYS A 48 9.78 -7.70 -10.18
N GLU A 49 9.53 -9.00 -10.17
CA GLU A 49 8.23 -9.63 -10.23
C GLU A 49 7.32 -9.21 -9.05
N ASP A 50 7.90 -8.99 -7.87
CA ASP A 50 7.15 -8.49 -6.70
C ASP A 50 6.75 -7.02 -6.89
N ILE A 51 7.59 -6.22 -7.54
CA ILE A 51 7.28 -4.83 -7.90
C ILE A 51 6.14 -4.80 -8.93
N ASP A 52 6.23 -5.62 -9.97
CA ASP A 52 5.18 -5.72 -11.00
C ASP A 52 3.84 -6.19 -10.39
N ARG A 53 3.89 -7.19 -9.50
CA ARG A 53 2.72 -7.65 -8.75
C ARG A 53 2.14 -6.52 -7.90
N PHE A 54 2.96 -5.79 -7.16
CA PHE A 54 2.50 -4.66 -6.34
C PHE A 54 1.80 -3.61 -7.20
N VAL A 55 2.40 -3.20 -8.32
CA VAL A 55 1.81 -2.22 -9.25
C VAL A 55 0.44 -2.69 -9.75
N SER A 56 0.29 -3.97 -10.11
CA SER A 56 -1.00 -4.52 -10.58
C SER A 56 -2.12 -4.48 -9.54
N LEU A 57 -1.80 -4.41 -8.24
CA LEU A 57 -2.79 -4.37 -7.16
C LEU A 57 -3.33 -2.97 -6.89
N ILE A 58 -2.56 -1.93 -7.28
CA ILE A 58 -2.84 -0.53 -6.99
C ILE A 58 -3.13 0.33 -8.23
N ALA A 59 -3.01 -0.24 -9.43
CA ALA A 59 -3.29 0.39 -10.72
C ALA A 59 -4.61 -0.13 -11.33
#